data_AF-A0A7X9ULS8-F1
#
_entry.id   AF-A0A7X9ULS8-F1
#
_cell.length_a   1.000
_cell.length_b   1.000
_cell.length_c   1.000
_cell.angle_alpha   90.00
_cell.angle_beta   90.00
_cell.angle_gamma   90.00
#
_symmetry.space_group_name_H-M   'P 1'
#
loop_
_entity.id
_entity.type
_entity.pdbx_description
1 polymer ?
#
loop_
_entity_poly.entity_id
_entity_poly.type
_entity_poly.pdbx_seq_one_letter_code
_entity_poly.pdbx_strand_id
1 'polypeptide(L)'
;MDWEAHIERWSRTAVRLLDIRHYRAEHGTVPYHYAAHTNFFLITTHGEARVSISGKVYQTRSPYILHGGADSELSIVPLDQDFACYLILYTAECASPEDWESFQMTYAFAPYAVLPV
;
A
#
# COMPACT_ATOMS: atom_id res chain seq x y z
N MET A 1 8.93 15.95 -3.85
CA MET A 1 9.69 14.73 -3.56
C MET A 1 10.68 14.54 -4.68
N ASP A 2 11.90 14.13 -4.35
CA ASP A 2 12.87 13.68 -5.34
C ASP A 2 12.60 12.20 -5.65
N TRP A 3 11.82 11.96 -6.72
CA TRP A 3 11.41 10.61 -7.10
C TRP A 3 12.58 9.77 -7.62
N GLU A 4 13.55 10.39 -8.29
CA GLU A 4 14.75 9.70 -8.79
C GLU A 4 15.56 9.16 -7.61
N ALA A 5 15.81 9.99 -6.60
CA ALA A 5 16.51 9.56 -5.40
C ALA A 5 15.72 8.50 -4.60
N HIS A 6 14.39 8.52 -4.64
CA HIS A 6 13.57 7.47 -4.01
C HIS A 6 13.67 6.14 -4.77
N ILE A 7 13.60 6.18 -6.10
CA ILE A 7 13.74 5.00 -6.98
C ILE A 7 15.14 4.39 -6.83
N GLU A 8 16.18 5.22 -6.79
CA GLU A 8 17.55 4.74 -6.56
C GLU A 8 17.67 3.97 -5.24
N ARG A 9 17.06 4.49 -4.16
CA ARG A 9 17.04 3.79 -2.85
C ARG A 9 16.34 2.44 -2.92
N TRP A 10 15.19 2.36 -3.58
CA TRP A 10 14.50 1.08 -3.82
C TRP A 10 15.36 0.08 -4.60
N SER A 11 16.19 0.55 -5.53
CA SER A 11 17.05 -0.32 -6.35
C SER A 11 18.20 -0.98 -5.58
N ARG A 12 18.63 -0.39 -4.47
CA ARG A 12 19.78 -0.85 -3.66
C ARG A 12 19.41 -1.45 -2.30
N THR A 13 18.15 -1.29 -1.88
CA THR A 13 17.71 -1.73 -0.55
C THR A 13 17.20 -3.17 -0.63
N ALA A 14 17.74 -4.06 0.21
CA ALA A 14 17.19 -5.40 0.34
C ALA A 14 15.80 -5.33 1.00
N VAL A 15 14.80 -5.92 0.34
CA VAL A 15 13.44 -5.98 0.85
C VAL A 15 13.05 -7.43 1.11
N ARG A 16 12.41 -7.66 2.26
CA ARG A 16 11.88 -8.96 2.64
C ARG A 16 10.36 -8.91 2.65
N LEU A 17 9.74 -9.70 1.79
CA LEU A 17 8.32 -9.95 1.84
C LEU A 17 7.99 -10.74 3.11
N LEU A 18 7.03 -10.25 3.89
CA LEU A 18 6.60 -10.89 5.14
C LEU A 18 5.29 -11.65 4.94
N ASP A 19 4.33 -11.04 4.26
CA ASP A 19 2.99 -11.59 4.10
C ASP A 19 2.28 -10.96 2.89
N ILE A 20 1.36 -11.71 2.28
CA ILE A 20 0.44 -11.23 1.25
C ILE A 20 -0.96 -11.66 1.66
N ARG A 21 -1.84 -10.67 1.84
CA ARG A 21 -3.24 -10.90 2.19
C ARG A 21 -4.13 -10.46 1.06
N HIS A 22 -5.14 -11.27 0.77
CA HIS A 22 -6.17 -10.94 -0.18
C HIS A 22 -7.47 -10.65 0.56
N TYR A 23 -8.07 -9.51 0.29
CA TYR A 23 -9.34 -9.08 0.87
C TYR A 23 -10.39 -8.90 -0.22
N ARG A 24 -11.61 -9.33 0.07
CA ARG A 24 -12.81 -9.16 -0.76
C ARG A 24 -13.97 -8.66 0.09
N ALA A 25 -14.65 -7.62 -0.38
CA ALA A 25 -15.80 -7.02 0.31
C ALA A 25 -16.96 -8.03 0.41
N GLU A 26 -17.23 -8.78 -0.66
CA GLU A 26 -18.22 -9.87 -0.71
C GLU A 26 -18.12 -10.86 0.45
N HIS A 27 -16.92 -11.09 0.99
CA HIS A 27 -16.69 -12.04 2.09
C HIS A 27 -16.62 -11.36 3.47
N GLY A 28 -16.84 -10.05 3.56
CA GLY A 28 -16.72 -9.28 4.81
C GLY A 28 -15.31 -9.29 5.41
N THR A 29 -14.29 -9.60 4.59
CA THR A 29 -12.91 -9.83 5.06
C THR A 29 -12.05 -8.56 5.11
N VAL A 30 -12.54 -7.47 4.52
CA VAL A 30 -11.79 -6.20 4.45
C VAL A 30 -11.71 -5.60 5.87
N PRO A 31 -10.50 -5.42 6.43
CA PRO A 31 -10.36 -4.83 7.74
C PRO A 31 -10.74 -3.35 7.69
N TYR A 32 -11.63 -2.94 8.61
CA TYR A 32 -11.97 -1.51 8.75
C TYR A 32 -10.77 -0.68 9.22
N HIS A 33 -9.93 -1.24 10.09
CA HIS A 33 -8.72 -0.62 10.59
C HIS A 33 -7.59 -1.65 10.69
N TYR A 34 -6.40 -1.25 10.27
CA TYR A 34 -5.20 -2.05 10.28
C TYR A 34 -4.01 -1.18 10.72
N ALA A 35 -3.50 -1.45 11.93
CA ALA A 35 -2.25 -0.87 12.40
C ALA A 35 -1.10 -1.71 11.83
N ALA A 36 -0.43 -1.20 10.79
CA ALA A 36 0.68 -1.91 10.19
C ALA A 36 1.96 -1.67 11.02
N HIS A 37 2.51 -2.72 11.64
CA HIS A 37 3.81 -2.64 12.31
C HIS A 37 5.00 -2.71 11.33
N THR A 38 4.72 -2.77 10.03
CA THR A 38 5.70 -2.92 8.95
C THR A 38 5.26 -2.09 7.75
N ASN A 39 6.16 -1.79 6.82
CA ASN A 39 5.81 -1.12 5.58
C ASN A 39 4.83 -1.99 4.77
N PHE A 40 4.01 -1.36 3.93
CA PHE A 40 3.05 -2.07 3.11
C PHE A 40 2.78 -1.43 1.76
N PHE A 41 2.32 -2.27 0.83
CA PHE A 41 1.55 -1.83 -0.33
C PHE A 41 0.11 -2.33 -0.24
N LEU A 42 -0.84 -1.47 -0.59
CA LEU A 42 -2.22 -1.86 -0.88
C LEU A 42 -2.45 -1.73 -2.38
N ILE A 43 -2.87 -2.82 -3.01
CA ILE A 43 -3.17 -2.86 -4.45
C ILE A 43 -4.66 -3.17 -4.61
N THR A 44 -5.43 -2.21 -5.10
CA THR A 44 -6.85 -2.43 -5.42
C THR A 44 -6.97 -3.08 -6.79
N THR A 45 -7.63 -4.23 -6.87
CA THR A 45 -7.74 -5.04 -8.10
C THR A 45 -9.14 -5.05 -8.68
N HIS A 46 -10.17 -4.73 -7.88
CA HIS A 46 -11.54 -4.56 -8.34
C HIS A 46 -12.27 -3.47 -7.55
N GLY A 47 -13.29 -2.89 -8.17
CA GLY A 47 -14.20 -1.93 -7.54
C GLY A 47 -13.55 -0.61 -7.13
N GLU A 48 -14.24 0.07 -6.22
CA GLU A 48 -13.83 1.35 -5.64
C GLU A 48 -13.82 1.30 -4.11
N ALA A 49 -12.92 2.05 -3.50
CA ALA A 49 -12.85 2.19 -2.06
C ALA A 49 -12.35 3.56 -1.64
N ARG A 50 -12.76 3.99 -0.45
CA ARG A 50 -12.10 5.05 0.30
C ARG A 50 -11.03 4.43 1.20
N VAL A 51 -9.78 4.74 0.91
CA VAL A 51 -8.62 4.26 1.69
C VAL A 51 -8.05 5.43 2.48
N SER A 52 -7.78 5.24 3.77
CA SER A 52 -7.06 6.22 4.59
C SER A 52 -5.73 5.63 5.02
N ILE A 53 -4.65 6.42 4.91
CA ILE A 53 -3.35 6.10 5.49
C ILE A 53 -2.94 7.27 6.39
N SER A 54 -2.89 7.03 7.70
CA SER A 54 -2.56 8.03 8.73
C SER A 54 -3.34 9.34 8.57
N GLY A 55 -4.64 9.22 8.31
CA GLY A 55 -5.57 10.35 8.13
C GLY A 55 -5.63 10.93 6.72
N LYS A 56 -4.71 10.58 5.82
CA LYS A 56 -4.78 11.01 4.41
C LYS A 56 -5.70 10.07 3.63
N VAL A 57 -6.77 10.65 3.11
CA VAL A 57 -7.83 9.92 2.40
C VAL A 57 -7.60 9.91 0.89
N TYR A 58 -7.77 8.73 0.30
CA TYR A 58 -7.68 8.45 -1.13
C TYR A 58 -9.02 7.85 -1.60
N GLN A 59 -9.59 8.42 -2.66
CA GLN A 59 -10.65 7.76 -3.42
C GLN A 59 -10.00 6.92 -4.50
N THR A 60 -10.13 5.61 -4.39
CA THR A 60 -9.44 4.65 -5.25
C THR A 60 -10.43 3.99 -6.18
N ARG A 61 -10.07 3.92 -7.47
CA ARG A 61 -10.73 3.09 -8.47
C ARG A 61 -9.67 2.16 -9.04
N SER A 62 -9.96 0.86 -9.07
CA SER A 62 -8.99 -0.13 -9.51
C SER A 62 -8.58 0.05 -11.00
N PRO A 63 -7.31 -0.22 -11.36
CA PRO A 63 -6.19 -0.53 -10.45
C PRO A 63 -5.66 0.73 -9.76
N TYR A 64 -5.32 0.59 -8.47
CA TYR A 64 -4.70 1.65 -7.69
C TYR A 64 -3.70 1.07 -6.71
N ILE A 65 -2.52 1.67 -6.61
CA ILE A 65 -1.44 1.22 -5.72
C ILE A 65 -1.19 2.32 -4.69
N LEU A 66 -1.19 1.95 -3.42
CA LEU A 66 -0.85 2.83 -2.31
C LEU A 66 0.30 2.22 -1.52
N HIS A 67 1.23 3.05 -1.10
CA HIS A 67 2.32 2.70 -0.22
C HIS A 67 2.16 3.39 1.12
N GLY A 68 2.38 2.67 2.20
CA GLY A 68 2.47 3.19 3.56
C GLY A 68 3.72 2.69 4.27
N GLY A 69 4.31 3.57 5.08
CA GLY A 69 5.42 3.22 5.97
C GLY A 69 4.98 2.35 7.15
N ALA A 70 5.95 1.85 7.88
CA ALA A 70 5.74 1.22 9.18
C ALA A 70 5.02 2.20 10.12
N ASP A 71 4.21 1.64 11.02
CA ASP A 71 3.37 2.36 11.98
C ASP A 71 2.30 3.28 11.36
N SER A 72 2.10 3.21 10.04
CA SER A 72 0.98 3.89 9.40
C SER A 72 -0.34 3.20 9.69
N GLU A 73 -1.36 3.98 10.04
CA GLU A 73 -2.71 3.48 10.26
C GLU A 73 -3.45 3.38 8.93
N LEU A 74 -3.86 2.17 8.54
CA LEU A 74 -4.60 1.89 7.32
C LEU A 74 -6.08 1.68 7.65
N SER A 75 -6.98 2.37 6.95
CA SER A 75 -8.40 2.01 6.91
C SER A 75 -8.89 1.85 5.48
N ILE A 76 -9.77 0.87 5.25
CA ILE A 76 -10.32 0.56 3.93
C ILE A 76 -11.84 0.50 4.07
N VAL A 77 -12.52 1.37 3.33
CA VAL A 77 -13.99 1.38 3.24
C VAL A 77 -14.37 1.11 1.78
N PRO A 78 -14.73 -0.14 1.44
CA PRO A 78 -15.29 -0.47 0.14
C PRO A 78 -16.52 0.36 -0.17
N LEU A 79 -16.69 0.80 -1.42
CA LEU A 79 -17.90 1.50 -1.87
C LEU A 79 -18.96 0.53 -2.41
N ASP A 80 -18.56 -0.68 -2.81
CA ASP A 80 -19.44 -1.76 -3.28
C ASP A 80 -18.89 -3.15 -2.90
N GLN A 81 -19.68 -4.20 -3.10
CA GLN A 81 -19.39 -5.59 -2.75
C GLN A 81 -18.38 -6.26 -3.68
N ASP A 82 -18.16 -5.72 -4.88
CA ASP A 82 -17.19 -6.23 -5.85
C ASP A 82 -15.74 -5.84 -5.53
N PHE A 83 -15.51 -4.99 -4.53
CA PHE A 83 -14.19 -4.52 -4.16
C PHE A 83 -13.27 -5.67 -3.72
N ALA A 84 -12.06 -5.68 -4.28
CA ALA A 84 -11.00 -6.60 -3.92
C ALA A 84 -9.64 -5.89 -3.89
N CYS A 85 -8.77 -6.32 -3.00
CA CYS A 85 -7.41 -5.81 -2.90
C CYS A 85 -6.42 -6.81 -2.32
N TYR A 86 -5.14 -6.56 -2.59
CA TYR A 86 -4.03 -7.22 -1.91
C TYR A 86 -3.35 -6.25 -0.96
N LEU A 87 -3.09 -6.70 0.27
CA LEU A 87 -2.20 -6.04 1.21
C LEU A 87 -0.89 -6.83 1.25
N ILE A 88 0.20 -6.21 0.82
CA ILE A 88 1.54 -6.78 0.76
C ILE A 88 2.35 -6.15 1.88
N LEU A 89 2.79 -6.95 2.86
CA LEU A 89 3.56 -6.49 4.00
C LEU A 89 5.04 -6.82 3.80
N TYR A 90 5.93 -5.87 4.05
CA TYR A 90 7.36 -6.05 3.84
C TYR A 90 8.20 -5.27 4.86
N THR A 91 9.47 -5.65 4.97
CA THR A 91 10.52 -4.88 5.66
C THR A 91 11.64 -4.52 4.68
N ALA A 92 12.31 -3.40 4.93
CA ALA A 92 13.44 -2.92 4.15
C ALA A 92 14.70 -2.82 5.04
N GLU A 93 15.80 -3.40 4.61
CA GLU A 93 17.11 -3.31 5.29
C GLU A 93 17.79 -1.99 4.93
N CYS A 94 17.40 -0.92 5.64
CA CYS A 94 17.89 0.43 5.38
C CYS A 94 19.31 0.63 5.95
N ALA A 95 20.24 1.10 5.12
CA ALA A 95 21.64 1.30 5.53
C ALA A 95 21.87 2.65 6.24
N SER A 96 20.94 3.60 6.10
CA SER A 96 21.01 4.92 6.69
C SER A 96 19.64 5.40 7.19
N PRO A 97 19.59 6.42 8.07
CA PRO A 97 18.33 7.07 8.44
C PRO A 97 17.57 7.66 7.25
N GLU A 98 18.30 8.22 6.28
CA GLU A 98 17.72 8.80 5.06
C GLU A 98 17.05 7.73 4.19
N ASP A 99 17.64 6.54 4.11
CA ASP A 99 17.02 5.40 3.44
C ASP A 99 15.74 5.01 4.19
N TRP A 100 15.80 4.88 5.52
CA TRP A 100 14.64 4.55 6.34
C TRP A 100 13.48 5.55 6.18
N GLU A 101 13.76 6.84 6.25
CA GLU A 101 12.78 7.92 6.04
C GLU A 101 12.11 7.81 4.68
N SER A 102 12.87 7.44 3.64
CA SER A 102 12.35 7.22 2.29
C SER A 102 11.28 6.13 2.25
N PHE A 103 11.48 5.04 2.99
CA PHE A 103 10.51 3.95 3.11
C PHE A 103 9.35 4.24 4.07
N GLN A 104 9.42 5.30 4.88
CA GLN A 104 8.28 5.74 5.70
C GLN A 104 7.28 6.62 4.91
N MET A 105 7.65 7.05 3.70
CA MET A 105 6.81 7.94 2.93
C MET A 105 5.53 7.26 2.45
N THR A 106 4.41 7.98 2.58
CA THR A 106 3.13 7.58 1.99
C THR A 106 2.97 8.18 0.61
N TYR A 107 2.68 7.34 -0.39
CA TYR A 107 2.37 7.77 -1.75
C TYR A 107 1.38 6.83 -2.40
N ALA A 108 0.76 7.27 -3.49
CA ALA A 108 -0.18 6.46 -4.24
C ALA A 108 -0.18 6.83 -5.72
N PHE A 109 -0.53 5.88 -6.58
CA PHE A 109 -0.61 6.09 -8.02
C PHE A 109 -1.59 5.11 -8.67
N ALA A 110 -2.22 5.57 -9.76
CA ALA A 110 -2.96 4.71 -10.68
C ALA A 110 -1.97 4.25 -11.77
N PRO A 111 -1.68 2.95 -11.88
CA PRO A 111 -0.78 2.47 -12.93
C PRO A 111 -1.43 2.68 -14.31
N TYR A 112 -0.62 3.14 -15.28
CA TYR A 112 -1.06 3.29 -16.67
C TYR A 112 -1.25 1.93 -17.38
N ALA A 113 -0.58 0.90 -16.88
CA ALA A 113 -0.74 -0.47 -17.36
C ALA A 113 -1.73 -1.22 -16.45
N VAL A 114 -2.72 -1.87 -17.05
CA VAL A 114 -3.62 -2.77 -16.33
C VAL A 114 -2.78 -3.98 -15.88
N LEU A 115 -2.75 -4.26 -14.59
CA LEU A 115 -2.15 -5.49 -14.08
C LEU A 115 -2.94 -6.67 -14.68
N PRO A 116 -2.29 -7.66 -15.31
CA PRO A 116 -2.99 -8.87 -15.72
C PRO A 116 -3.57 -9.52 -14.46
N VAL A 117 -4.90 -9.64 -14.44
CA VAL A 117 -5.68 -10.26 -13.36
C VAL A 117 -5.83 -11.75 -13.63
#